data_AF-A0A930N254-F1
#
_entry.id   AF-A0A930N254-F1
#
_cell.length_a   1.000
_cell.length_b   1.000
_cell.length_c   1.000
_cell.angle_alpha   90.00
_cell.angle_beta   90.00
_cell.angle_gamma   90.00
#
_symmetry.space_group_name_H-M   'P 1'
#
loop_
_entity.id
_entity.type
_entity.pdbx_description
1 polymer ?
#
loop_
_entity_poly.entity_id
_entity_poly.type
_entity_poly.pdbx_seq_one_letter_code
_entity_poly.pdbx_strand_id
1 'polypeptide(L)'
;MEDEYFDFLVSFLGEDENQLPSMFDSYFLLMKLYRTEFRYSAMMDRNRDMDGREWRNRYGGELPPAFLKRPANVLEVLLGLADRMAFELDDDEGPAPYFWEMINNLGINFMDCDVMLDDTLDRKVEKAIDRWMSRQYDSHGRGGIFPLKFVPEFYESGEFPSQNRLELWYQMQLYLAENYDI
;
A
#
# COMPACT_ATOMS: atom_id res chain seq x y z
N MET A 1 -19.88 12.37 1.19
CA MET A 1 -19.96 10.94 1.54
C MET A 1 -18.76 10.16 1.01
N GLU A 2 -18.67 9.78 -0.29
CA GLU A 2 -17.47 9.07 -0.78
C GLU A 2 -16.22 9.99 -0.86
N ASP A 3 -16.41 11.29 -1.14
CA ASP A 3 -15.33 12.29 -1.10
C ASP A 3 -14.85 12.54 0.34
N GLU A 4 -15.76 12.73 1.29
CA GLU A 4 -15.42 12.89 2.72
C GLU A 4 -14.74 11.63 3.31
N TYR A 5 -15.06 10.44 2.80
CA TYR A 5 -14.36 9.22 3.19
C TYR A 5 -12.94 9.17 2.61
N PHE A 6 -12.76 9.61 1.37
CA PHE A 6 -11.42 9.80 0.81
C PHE A 6 -10.61 10.79 1.66
N ASP A 7 -11.19 11.94 2.02
CA ASP A 7 -10.56 12.96 2.87
C ASP A 7 -10.15 12.37 4.23
N PHE A 8 -11.01 11.53 4.83
CA PHE A 8 -10.69 10.80 6.06
C PHE A 8 -9.52 9.82 5.90
N LEU A 9 -9.42 9.09 4.78
CA LEU A 9 -8.30 8.17 4.58
C LEU A 9 -6.98 8.95 4.45
N VAL A 10 -6.99 10.02 3.67
CA VAL A 10 -5.77 10.79 3.42
C VAL A 10 -5.33 11.57 4.65
N SER A 11 -6.22 11.94 5.58
CA SER A 11 -5.82 12.66 6.82
C SER A 11 -4.80 11.90 7.69
N PHE A 12 -4.63 10.59 7.47
CA PHE A 12 -3.62 9.76 8.14
C PHE A 12 -2.26 9.74 7.45
N LEU A 13 -2.11 10.39 6.29
CA LEU A 13 -0.90 10.38 5.46
C LEU A 13 -0.07 11.67 5.56
N GLY A 14 -0.41 12.53 6.52
CA GLY A 14 0.31 13.74 6.86
C GLY A 14 -0.42 15.02 6.44
N GLU A 15 -0.49 15.97 7.37
CA GLU A 15 -0.84 17.38 7.14
C GLU A 15 0.41 18.29 7.14
N ASP A 16 1.61 17.74 7.30
CA ASP A 16 2.82 18.57 7.43
C ASP A 16 3.20 19.16 6.07
N GLU A 17 2.69 20.37 5.82
CA GLU A 17 3.00 21.20 4.64
C GLU A 17 4.52 21.41 4.44
N ASN A 18 5.36 21.10 5.45
CA ASN A 18 6.82 21.21 5.36
C ASN A 18 7.52 19.92 4.92
N GLN A 19 6.83 18.78 4.87
CA GLN A 19 7.38 17.52 4.34
C GLN A 19 6.91 17.30 2.92
N LEU A 20 7.87 17.17 1.99
CA LEU A 20 7.58 16.92 0.58
C LEU A 20 7.71 15.42 0.26
N PRO A 21 6.77 14.86 -0.54
CA PRO A 21 5.58 15.52 -1.07
C PRO A 21 4.46 15.65 -0.03
N SER A 22 3.80 16.80 0.01
CA SER A 22 2.62 16.98 0.87
C SER A 22 1.42 16.20 0.30
N MET A 23 0.36 15.99 1.10
CA MET A 23 -0.90 15.41 0.59
C MET A 23 -1.42 16.18 -0.64
N PHE A 24 -1.29 17.50 -0.64
CA PHE A 24 -1.72 18.36 -1.76
C PHE A 24 -0.87 18.17 -3.01
N ASP A 25 0.38 17.75 -2.85
CA ASP A 25 1.25 17.42 -3.97
C ASP A 25 1.05 16.00 -4.47
N SER A 26 0.24 15.16 -3.81
CA SER A 26 0.06 13.75 -4.20
C SER A 26 -1.40 13.40 -4.46
N TYR A 27 -2.28 14.39 -4.60
CA TYR A 27 -3.72 14.18 -4.69
C TYR A 27 -4.10 13.28 -5.88
N PHE A 28 -3.47 13.47 -7.05
CA PHE A 28 -3.77 12.63 -8.22
C PHE A 28 -3.38 11.17 -7.99
N LEU A 29 -2.22 10.93 -7.36
CA LEU A 29 -1.79 9.58 -7.01
C LEU A 29 -2.76 8.95 -6.01
N LEU A 30 -3.03 9.61 -4.89
CA LEU A 30 -3.91 9.10 -3.83
C LEU A 30 -5.32 8.83 -4.36
N MET A 31 -5.86 9.73 -5.19
CA MET A 31 -7.16 9.55 -5.84
C MET A 31 -7.15 8.36 -6.81
N LYS A 32 -6.06 8.14 -7.55
CA LYS A 32 -5.91 6.98 -8.43
C LYS A 32 -5.88 5.67 -7.63
N LEU A 33 -5.15 5.62 -6.51
CA LEU A 33 -5.14 4.47 -5.60
C LEU A 33 -6.54 4.21 -5.02
N TYR A 34 -7.26 5.25 -4.61
CA TYR A 34 -8.62 5.16 -4.07
C TYR A 34 -9.63 4.65 -5.09
N ARG A 35 -9.48 5.01 -6.37
CA ARG A 35 -10.36 4.55 -7.46
C ARG A 35 -10.01 3.16 -7.98
N THR A 36 -8.86 2.61 -7.61
CA THR A 36 -8.40 1.31 -8.10
C THR A 36 -8.83 0.21 -7.14
N GLU A 37 -9.66 -0.72 -7.60
CA GLU A 37 -10.03 -1.91 -6.82
C GLU A 37 -8.80 -2.80 -6.56
N PHE A 38 -8.60 -3.18 -5.29
CA PHE A 38 -7.56 -4.13 -4.92
C PHE A 38 -7.96 -5.55 -5.34
N ARG A 39 -7.10 -6.17 -6.16
CA ARG A 39 -7.28 -7.54 -6.64
C ARG A 39 -6.14 -8.40 -6.13
N TYR A 40 -6.46 -9.60 -5.67
CA TYR A 40 -5.47 -10.55 -5.16
C TYR A 40 -5.69 -11.95 -5.75
N SER A 41 -4.58 -12.67 -5.94
CA SER A 41 -4.58 -14.06 -6.40
C SER A 41 -4.14 -15.05 -5.32
N ALA A 42 -3.43 -14.61 -4.28
CA ALA A 42 -3.12 -15.44 -3.12
C ALA A 42 -4.30 -15.43 -2.14
N MET A 43 -4.79 -16.61 -1.77
CA MET A 43 -6.09 -16.75 -1.12
C MET A 43 -6.19 -15.98 0.21
N MET A 44 -5.15 -15.96 1.05
CA MET A 44 -5.26 -15.24 2.32
C MET A 44 -5.00 -13.74 2.19
N ASP A 45 -4.67 -13.20 1.01
CA ASP A 45 -4.72 -11.75 0.79
C ASP A 45 -6.15 -11.20 0.85
N ARG A 46 -7.17 -12.07 0.91
CA ARG A 46 -8.50 -11.71 1.40
C ARG A 46 -8.46 -11.05 2.77
N ASN A 47 -7.53 -11.43 3.65
CA ASN A 47 -7.39 -10.77 4.95
C ASN A 47 -6.90 -9.32 4.77
N ARG A 48 -6.03 -9.05 3.79
CA ARG A 48 -5.55 -7.69 3.48
C ARG A 48 -6.65 -6.82 2.88
N ASP A 49 -7.53 -7.41 2.06
CA ASP A 49 -8.79 -6.76 1.65
C ASP A 49 -9.70 -6.44 2.85
N MET A 50 -9.83 -7.37 3.82
CA MET A 50 -10.61 -7.13 5.04
C MET A 50 -10.00 -6.02 5.90
N ASP A 51 -8.67 -6.01 6.07
CA ASP A 51 -7.92 -5.00 6.82
C ASP A 51 -8.12 -3.62 6.19
N GLY A 52 -8.05 -3.51 4.85
CA GLY A 52 -8.36 -2.27 4.14
C GLY A 52 -9.80 -1.80 4.38
N ARG A 53 -10.78 -2.71 4.36
CA ARG A 53 -12.19 -2.37 4.61
C ARG A 53 -12.48 -2.01 6.06
N GLU A 54 -11.61 -2.33 7.02
CA GLU A 54 -11.77 -1.91 8.41
C GLU A 54 -11.75 -0.38 8.55
N TRP A 55 -11.06 0.33 7.65
CA TRP A 55 -11.10 1.80 7.60
C TRP A 55 -12.50 2.36 7.37
N ARG A 56 -13.38 1.62 6.67
CA ARG A 56 -14.79 2.01 6.49
C ARG A 56 -15.55 2.01 7.81
N ASN A 57 -15.20 1.08 8.72
CA ASN A 57 -15.77 1.02 10.06
C ASN A 57 -15.22 2.14 10.96
N ARG A 58 -13.94 2.51 10.78
CA ARG A 58 -13.29 3.60 11.52
C ARG A 58 -13.81 4.99 11.15
N TYR A 59 -14.25 5.19 9.90
CA TYR A 59 -14.68 6.50 9.40
C TYR A 59 -15.81 7.15 10.22
N GLY A 60 -16.70 6.36 10.81
CA GLY A 60 -17.80 6.87 11.65
C GLY A 60 -18.90 7.65 10.91
N GLY A 61 -18.71 7.99 9.63
CA GLY A 61 -19.72 8.60 8.77
C GLY A 61 -20.61 7.59 8.03
N GLU A 62 -21.62 8.09 7.31
CA GLU A 62 -22.53 7.25 6.52
C GLU A 62 -21.95 6.90 5.15
N LEU A 63 -21.63 5.62 4.95
CA LEU A 63 -21.25 5.06 3.65
C LEU A 63 -22.44 4.34 3.01
N PRO A 64 -22.68 4.47 1.70
CA PRO A 64 -23.77 3.76 1.03
C PRO A 64 -23.64 2.23 1.21
N PRO A 65 -24.75 1.49 1.43
CA PRO A 65 -24.69 0.04 1.56
C PRO A 65 -24.06 -0.68 0.36
N ALA A 66 -24.11 -0.07 -0.83
CA ALA A 66 -23.43 -0.58 -2.02
C ALA A 66 -21.90 -0.42 -1.93
N PHE A 67 -21.42 0.70 -1.37
CA PHE A 67 -20.00 0.96 -1.16
C PHE A 67 -19.40 -0.06 -0.18
N LEU A 68 -20.08 -0.30 0.95
CA LEU A 68 -19.64 -1.26 1.98
C LEU A 68 -19.44 -2.69 1.44
N LYS A 69 -20.13 -3.06 0.36
CA LYS A 69 -20.03 -4.39 -0.27
C LYS A 69 -18.94 -4.49 -1.34
N ARG A 70 -18.36 -3.37 -1.79
CA ARG A 70 -17.26 -3.39 -2.76
C ARG A 70 -16.00 -3.98 -2.10
N PRO A 71 -15.10 -4.62 -2.87
CA PRO A 71 -13.75 -4.92 -2.38
C PRO A 71 -13.03 -3.65 -1.88
N ALA A 72 -11.96 -3.82 -1.13
CA ALA A 72 -11.09 -2.71 -0.78
C ALA A 72 -10.52 -2.05 -2.04
N ASN A 73 -10.29 -0.76 -2.01
CA ASN A 73 -9.44 -0.10 -3.00
C ASN A 73 -7.96 -0.18 -2.57
N VAL A 74 -7.05 0.15 -3.49
CA VAL A 74 -5.61 0.07 -3.24
C VAL A 74 -5.18 1.02 -2.11
N LEU A 75 -5.78 2.21 -2.01
CA LEU A 75 -5.46 3.16 -0.94
C LEU A 75 -5.81 2.57 0.44
N GLU A 76 -7.01 2.00 0.60
CA GLU A 76 -7.45 1.31 1.82
C GLU A 76 -6.49 0.18 2.23
N VAL A 77 -6.05 -0.64 1.27
CA VAL A 77 -5.16 -1.78 1.55
C VAL A 77 -3.76 -1.32 1.94
N LEU A 78 -3.19 -0.34 1.23
CA LEU A 78 -1.88 0.20 1.57
C LEU A 78 -1.91 0.91 2.93
N LEU A 79 -2.97 1.65 3.24
CA LEU A 79 -3.13 2.29 4.54
C LEU A 79 -3.32 1.26 5.66
N GLY A 80 -4.08 0.18 5.42
CA GLY A 80 -4.24 -0.94 6.37
C GLY A 80 -2.93 -1.69 6.64
N LEU A 81 -2.11 -1.91 5.61
CA LEU A 81 -0.77 -2.48 5.78
C LEU A 81 0.16 -1.53 6.55
N ALA A 82 0.10 -0.23 6.27
CA ALA A 82 0.90 0.77 6.96
C ALA A 82 0.55 0.89 8.46
N ASP A 83 -0.75 0.90 8.79
CA ASP A 83 -1.25 0.86 10.18
C ASP A 83 -0.80 -0.41 10.91
N ARG A 84 -0.76 -1.52 10.18
CA ARG A 84 -0.23 -2.77 10.72
C ARG A 84 1.26 -2.70 10.97
N MET A 85 2.05 -2.15 10.05
CA MET A 85 3.49 -1.97 10.23
C MET A 85 3.77 -1.09 11.45
N ALA A 86 3.09 0.05 11.59
CA ALA A 86 3.21 0.91 12.76
C ALA A 86 2.92 0.16 14.07
N PHE A 87 1.85 -0.66 14.09
CA PHE A 87 1.51 -1.49 15.25
C PHE A 87 2.59 -2.55 15.58
N GLU A 88 3.09 -3.27 14.58
CA GLU A 88 4.11 -4.33 14.80
C GLU A 88 5.47 -3.73 15.25
N LEU A 89 5.74 -2.48 14.89
CA LEU A 89 6.96 -1.74 15.25
C LEU A 89 6.82 -0.92 16.54
N ASP A 90 5.66 -0.94 17.20
CA ASP A 90 5.33 -0.09 18.37
C ASP A 90 5.63 1.41 18.11
N ASP A 91 5.29 1.87 16.89
CA ASP A 91 5.57 3.23 16.43
C ASP A 91 4.38 4.16 16.60
N ASP A 92 4.59 5.23 17.37
CA ASP A 92 3.61 6.28 17.68
C ASP A 92 3.45 7.32 16.54
N GLU A 93 4.32 7.34 15.51
CA GLU A 93 4.22 8.26 14.36
C GLU A 93 3.01 7.93 13.45
N GLY A 94 2.45 6.74 13.58
CA GLY A 94 1.28 6.29 12.83
C GLY A 94 1.61 5.75 11.42
N PRO A 95 0.61 5.61 10.55
CA PRO A 95 0.77 4.87 9.29
C PRO A 95 1.48 5.66 8.18
N ALA A 96 1.61 6.98 8.28
CA ALA A 96 2.11 7.81 7.17
C ALA A 96 3.51 7.40 6.65
N PRO A 97 4.54 7.21 7.50
CA PRO A 97 5.88 6.87 7.02
C PRO A 97 5.90 5.56 6.24
N TYR A 98 5.23 4.54 6.75
CA TYR A 98 5.14 3.20 6.15
C TYR A 98 4.34 3.18 4.86
N PHE A 99 3.28 3.99 4.77
CA PHE A 99 2.55 4.17 3.52
C PHE A 99 3.46 4.73 2.44
N TRP A 100 4.13 5.85 2.72
CA TRP A 100 5.02 6.48 1.75
C TRP A 100 6.22 5.61 1.40
N GLU A 101 6.71 4.80 2.33
CA GLU A 101 7.72 3.79 2.06
C GLU A 101 7.25 2.75 1.02
N MET A 102 6.03 2.21 1.16
CA MET A 102 5.47 1.29 0.16
C MET A 102 5.25 1.96 -1.21
N ILE A 103 4.84 3.22 -1.23
CA ILE A 103 4.70 4.02 -2.47
C ILE A 103 6.06 4.23 -3.15
N ASN A 104 7.11 4.51 -2.37
CA ASN A 104 8.48 4.62 -2.84
C ASN A 104 9.01 3.30 -3.40
N ASN A 105 8.75 2.19 -2.71
CA ASN A 105 9.17 0.85 -3.14
C ASN A 105 8.53 0.43 -4.49
N LEU A 106 7.28 0.84 -4.73
CA LEU A 106 6.63 0.66 -6.04
C LEU A 106 7.23 1.54 -7.14
N GLY A 107 7.97 2.60 -6.77
CA GLY A 107 8.51 3.59 -7.69
C GLY A 107 7.42 4.48 -8.29
N ILE A 108 6.36 4.75 -7.52
CA ILE A 108 5.22 5.58 -7.96
C ILE A 108 5.04 6.86 -7.14
N ASN A 109 5.99 7.21 -6.28
CA ASN A 109 5.96 8.44 -5.51
C ASN A 109 6.27 9.64 -6.41
N PHE A 110 5.23 10.21 -7.00
CA PHE A 110 5.32 11.36 -7.89
C PHE A 110 4.43 12.48 -7.38
N MET A 111 4.84 13.72 -7.64
CA MET A 111 4.04 14.88 -7.32
C MET A 111 3.04 15.17 -8.45
N ASP A 112 1.96 15.86 -8.11
CA ASP A 112 0.90 16.30 -9.02
C ASP A 112 1.47 17.17 -10.14
N CYS A 113 2.52 17.96 -9.85
CA CYS A 113 3.24 18.73 -10.85
C CYS A 113 3.97 17.85 -11.88
N ASP A 114 4.47 16.68 -11.48
CA ASP A 114 5.11 15.72 -12.40
C ASP A 114 4.07 15.13 -13.37
N VAL A 115 2.86 14.85 -12.89
CA VAL A 115 1.75 14.34 -13.72
C VAL A 115 1.32 15.36 -14.78
N MET A 116 1.36 16.65 -14.44
CA MET A 116 1.06 17.72 -15.40
C MET A 116 2.15 17.88 -16.47
N LEU A 117 3.39 17.44 -16.20
CA LEU A 117 4.53 17.56 -17.09
C LEU A 117 4.76 16.31 -17.97
N ASP A 118 4.39 15.13 -17.48
CA ASP A 118 4.53 13.85 -18.19
C ASP A 118 3.18 13.12 -18.27
N ASP A 119 2.53 13.22 -19.44
CA ASP A 119 1.26 12.55 -19.73
C ASP A 119 1.36 11.01 -19.73
N THR A 120 2.57 10.46 -19.72
CA THR A 120 2.81 9.02 -19.61
C THR A 120 2.85 8.53 -18.16
N LEU A 121 2.96 9.45 -17.19
CA LEU A 121 3.13 9.11 -15.77
C LEU A 121 1.94 8.33 -15.22
N ASP A 122 0.72 8.76 -15.56
CA ASP A 122 -0.51 8.07 -15.16
C ASP A 122 -0.51 6.59 -15.57
N ARG A 123 -0.04 6.31 -16.80
CA ARG A 123 0.11 4.94 -17.33
C ARG A 123 1.24 4.17 -16.66
N LYS A 124 2.31 4.84 -16.23
CA LYS A 124 3.41 4.21 -15.48
C LYS A 124 2.91 3.76 -14.10
N VAL A 125 2.16 4.62 -13.41
CA VAL A 125 1.53 4.31 -12.11
C VAL A 125 0.58 3.13 -12.26
N GLU A 126 -0.34 3.16 -13.24
CA GLU A 126 -1.28 2.06 -13.50
C GLU A 126 -0.55 0.74 -13.73
N LYS A 127 0.48 0.73 -14.59
CA LYS A 127 1.30 -0.47 -14.85
C LYS A 127 2.02 -0.98 -13.61
N ALA A 128 2.52 -0.09 -12.75
CA ALA A 128 3.22 -0.48 -11.53
C ALA A 128 2.24 -1.14 -10.54
N ILE A 129 1.06 -0.55 -10.34
CA ILE A 129 0.01 -1.11 -9.47
C ILE A 129 -0.47 -2.46 -10.03
N ASP A 130 -0.74 -2.55 -11.33
CA ASP A 130 -1.17 -3.81 -11.96
C ASP A 130 -0.09 -4.89 -11.87
N ARG A 131 1.19 -4.54 -12.06
CA ARG A 131 2.31 -5.46 -11.88
C ARG A 131 2.38 -5.99 -10.44
N TRP A 132 2.18 -5.12 -9.46
CA TRP A 132 2.16 -5.51 -8.04
C TRP A 132 0.97 -6.44 -7.74
N MET A 133 -0.26 -6.05 -8.07
CA MET A 133 -1.45 -6.87 -7.81
C MET A 133 -1.43 -8.22 -8.55
N SER A 134 -0.85 -8.25 -9.76
CA SER A 134 -0.68 -9.49 -10.55
C SER A 134 0.55 -10.30 -10.17
N ARG A 135 1.34 -9.83 -9.19
CA ARG A 135 2.56 -10.50 -8.69
C ARG A 135 3.63 -10.70 -9.77
N GLN A 136 3.65 -9.85 -10.79
CA GLN A 136 4.62 -9.88 -11.88
C GLN A 136 5.90 -9.08 -11.55
N TYR A 137 6.36 -9.21 -10.31
CA TYR A 137 7.63 -8.69 -9.83
C TYR A 137 8.57 -9.84 -9.50
N ASP A 138 9.84 -9.54 -9.22
CA ASP A 138 10.85 -10.58 -9.13
C ASP A 138 10.82 -11.36 -7.79
N SER A 139 11.72 -12.33 -7.68
CA SER A 139 11.79 -13.20 -6.51
C SER A 139 12.18 -12.51 -5.21
N HIS A 140 12.82 -11.34 -5.30
CA HIS A 140 13.20 -10.52 -4.18
C HIS A 140 12.12 -9.48 -3.83
N GLY A 141 11.03 -9.41 -4.59
CA GLY A 141 9.97 -8.42 -4.33
C GLY A 141 10.19 -7.08 -5.04
N ARG A 142 11.26 -6.93 -5.83
CA ARG A 142 11.56 -5.67 -6.52
C ARG A 142 10.51 -5.37 -7.58
N GLY A 143 9.86 -4.22 -7.44
CA GLY A 143 8.70 -3.83 -8.23
C GLY A 143 7.35 -4.12 -7.56
N GLY A 144 7.36 -4.66 -6.33
CA GLY A 144 6.25 -4.67 -5.37
C GLY A 144 6.50 -3.72 -4.19
N ILE A 145 5.70 -3.83 -3.14
CA ILE A 145 5.72 -2.93 -1.97
C ILE A 145 6.74 -3.34 -0.89
N PHE A 146 7.19 -4.60 -0.89
CA PHE A 146 8.08 -5.19 0.12
C PHE A 146 9.32 -5.85 -0.53
N PRO A 147 10.20 -5.08 -1.19
CA PRO A 147 11.43 -5.61 -1.75
C PRO A 147 12.43 -5.98 -0.65
N LEU A 148 13.06 -7.14 -0.76
CA LEU A 148 14.15 -7.57 0.11
C LEU A 148 15.52 -7.38 -0.54
N LYS A 149 16.54 -7.05 0.26
CA LYS A 149 17.94 -7.05 -0.18
C LYS A 149 18.49 -8.48 -0.21
N PHE A 150 18.08 -9.30 0.76
CA PHE A 150 18.47 -10.69 0.91
C PHE A 150 17.23 -11.58 1.06
N VAL A 151 17.17 -12.66 0.30
CA VAL A 151 16.14 -13.69 0.50
C VAL A 151 16.59 -14.59 1.66
N PRO A 152 15.80 -14.74 2.74
CA PRO A 152 16.22 -15.55 3.87
C PRO A 152 16.36 -17.02 3.48
N GLU A 153 17.44 -17.66 3.92
CA GLU A 153 17.64 -19.10 3.79
C GLU A 153 16.99 -19.82 4.98
N PHE A 154 15.96 -20.63 4.73
CA PHE A 154 15.35 -21.48 5.77
C PHE A 154 15.85 -22.92 5.63
N TYR A 155 16.36 -23.47 6.74
CA TYR A 155 17.15 -24.71 6.78
C TYR A 155 16.38 -25.99 6.43
N GLU A 156 15.05 -25.99 6.39
CA GLU A 156 14.25 -27.23 6.24
C GLU A 156 13.67 -27.46 4.85
N SER A 157 13.64 -26.45 3.98
CA SER A 157 13.25 -26.61 2.58
C SER A 157 14.16 -25.71 1.77
N GLY A 158 15.11 -26.29 1.03
CA GLY A 158 16.15 -25.59 0.26
C GLY A 158 15.66 -24.61 -0.83
N GLU A 159 14.38 -24.24 -0.82
CA GLU A 159 13.81 -23.15 -1.59
C GLU A 159 12.89 -22.35 -0.68
N PHE A 160 13.27 -21.10 -0.37
CA PHE A 160 12.32 -20.14 0.18
C PHE A 160 11.36 -19.70 -0.94
N PRO A 161 10.03 -19.67 -0.71
CA PRO A 161 9.13 -19.12 -1.71
C PRO A 161 9.51 -17.66 -1.99
N SER A 162 9.83 -17.39 -3.25
CA SER A 162 10.03 -16.05 -3.79
C SER A 162 8.97 -15.08 -3.28
N GLN A 163 9.33 -13.82 -3.00
CA GLN A 163 8.42 -12.78 -2.51
C GLN A 163 7.11 -12.70 -3.33
N ASN A 164 7.20 -12.83 -4.65
CA ASN A 164 6.03 -12.83 -5.54
C ASN A 164 5.07 -14.04 -5.37
N ARG A 165 5.49 -15.11 -4.68
CA ARG A 165 4.67 -16.29 -4.34
C ARG A 165 4.10 -16.24 -2.92
N LEU A 166 4.64 -15.38 -2.07
CA LEU A 166 4.20 -15.21 -0.69
C LEU A 166 2.97 -14.32 -0.60
N GLU A 167 2.12 -14.57 0.37
CA GLU A 167 1.01 -13.66 0.66
C GLU A 167 1.54 -12.35 1.28
N LEU A 168 0.83 -11.23 1.11
CA LEU A 168 1.33 -9.90 1.49
C LEU A 168 1.73 -9.80 2.98
N TRP A 169 1.04 -10.53 3.86
CA TRP A 169 1.42 -10.61 5.27
C TRP A 169 2.83 -11.16 5.49
N TYR A 170 3.17 -12.27 4.83
CA TYR A 170 4.52 -12.83 4.94
C TYR A 170 5.55 -11.92 4.29
N GLN A 171 5.20 -11.29 3.17
CA GLN A 171 6.08 -10.29 2.54
C GLN A 171 6.39 -9.14 3.50
N MET A 172 5.37 -8.60 4.17
CA MET A 172 5.49 -7.54 5.19
C MET A 172 6.38 -7.98 6.35
N GLN A 173 6.12 -9.14 6.96
CA GLN A 173 6.87 -9.63 8.12
C GLN A 173 8.36 -9.81 7.82
N LEU A 174 8.69 -10.31 6.62
CA LEU A 174 10.08 -10.44 6.18
C LEU A 174 10.74 -9.07 5.92
N TYR A 175 9.97 -8.15 5.35
CA TYR A 175 10.45 -6.80 5.09
C TYR A 175 10.74 -6.04 6.38
N LEU A 176 9.86 -6.17 7.38
CA LEU A 176 10.07 -5.63 8.71
C LEU A 176 11.34 -6.21 9.34
N ALA A 177 11.50 -7.54 9.30
CA ALA A 177 12.66 -8.20 9.91
C ALA A 177 14.01 -7.86 9.25
N GLU A 178 14.01 -7.45 7.98
CA GLU A 178 15.24 -7.02 7.30
C GLU A 178 15.57 -5.54 7.52
N ASN A 179 14.55 -4.67 7.60
CA ASN A 179 14.74 -3.22 7.54
C ASN A 179 14.56 -2.50 8.88
N TYR A 180 13.97 -3.15 9.89
CA TYR A 180 13.72 -2.58 11.21
C TYR A 180 14.28 -3.48 12.31
N ASP A 181 14.60 -2.86 13.44
CA ASP A 181 15.05 -3.56 14.65
C ASP A 181 13.81 -3.92 15.47
N ILE A 182 13.40 -5.19 15.41
CA ILE A 182 12.21 -5.76 16.09
C ILE A 182 12.61 -6.80 17.14
#